data_AF-A0A559S214-F1
#
_entry.id   AF-A0A559S214-F1
#
_cell.length_a   1.000
_cell.length_b   1.000
_cell.length_c   1.000
_cell.angle_alpha   90.00
_cell.angle_beta   90.00
_cell.angle_gamma   90.00
#
_symmetry.space_group_name_H-M   'P 1'
#
loop_
_entity.id
_entity.type
_entity.pdbx_description
1 polymer ?
#
loop_
_entity_poly.entity_id
_entity_poly.type
_entity_poly.pdbx_seq_one_letter_code
_entity_poly.pdbx_strand_id
1 'polypeptide(L)'
;MFKSLLISCDEATMICDKNQYGETNFFDKIKLQLHFIRCKICRLYTKQNMFLTKAYKDHAHSCSKQKQCMSEEDKDKLKKELEKQTI
;
A
#
# COMPACT_ATOMS: atom_id res chain seq x y z
N MET A 1 -25.55 10.15 -16.77
CA MET A 1 -24.08 10.22 -16.97
C MET A 1 -23.34 9.91 -15.66
N PHE A 2 -23.41 8.67 -15.16
CA PHE A 2 -22.83 8.27 -13.85
C PHE A 2 -21.72 7.20 -13.95
N LYS A 3 -21.22 6.92 -15.17
CA LYS A 3 -20.21 5.88 -15.41
C LYS A 3 -18.84 6.16 -14.74
N SER A 4 -18.57 7.38 -14.27
CA SER A 4 -17.27 7.72 -13.65
C SER A 4 -17.18 7.39 -12.15
N LEU A 5 -18.30 7.01 -11.51
CA LEU A 5 -18.34 6.72 -10.08
C LEU A 5 -18.32 5.22 -9.76
N LEU A 6 -18.54 4.37 -10.77
CA LEU A 6 -18.53 2.91 -10.63
C LEU A 6 -17.17 2.38 -11.09
N ILE A 7 -16.35 1.95 -10.13
CA ILE A 7 -14.99 1.43 -10.38
C ILE A 7 -14.94 -0.10 -10.34
N SER A 8 -14.01 -0.73 -11.06
CA SER A 8 -13.75 -2.18 -10.99
C SER A 8 -13.14 -2.58 -9.63
N CYS A 9 -13.04 -3.88 -9.36
CA CYS A 9 -12.32 -4.37 -8.17
C CYS A 9 -10.83 -4.04 -8.23
N ASP A 10 -10.22 -4.08 -9.41
CA ASP A 10 -8.81 -3.74 -9.62
C ASP A 10 -8.56 -2.25 -9.37
N GLU A 11 -9.47 -1.39 -9.84
CA GLU A 11 -9.42 0.04 -9.52
C GLU A 11 -9.65 0.31 -8.02
N ALA A 12 -10.56 -0.43 -7.39
CA ALA A 12 -10.82 -0.30 -5.95
C ALA A 12 -9.63 -0.72 -5.10
N THR A 13 -8.94 -1.81 -5.46
CA THR A 13 -7.73 -2.27 -4.78
C THR A 13 -6.57 -1.30 -5.00
N MET A 14 -6.37 -0.80 -6.23
CA MET A 14 -5.38 0.23 -6.52
C MET A 14 -5.62 1.52 -5.71
N ILE A 15 -6.86 1.97 -5.57
CA ILE A 15 -7.21 3.13 -4.73
C ILE A 15 -6.92 2.84 -3.26
N CYS A 16 -7.23 1.63 -2.78
CA CYS A 16 -6.91 1.22 -1.41
C CYS A 16 -5.41 1.28 -1.13
N ASP A 17 -4.59 0.80 -2.06
CA ASP A 17 -3.13 0.81 -1.92
C ASP A 17 -2.58 2.25 -1.98
N LYS A 18 -3.08 3.10 -2.89
CA LYS A 18 -2.75 4.54 -2.88
C LYS A 18 -3.10 5.20 -1.55
N ASN A 19 -4.21 4.82 -0.91
CA ASN A 19 -4.63 5.40 0.36
C ASN A 19 -3.66 5.01 1.50
N GLN A 20 -3.06 3.82 1.45
CA GLN A 20 -2.05 3.37 2.42
C GLN A 20 -0.82 4.31 2.45
N TYR A 21 -0.43 4.83 1.28
CA TYR A 21 0.71 5.74 1.10
C TYR A 21 0.32 7.23 1.12
N GLY A 22 -0.95 7.56 1.32
CA GLY A 22 -1.42 8.96 1.37
C GLY A 22 -1.56 9.61 -0.02
N GLU A 23 -1.62 8.81 -1.08
CA GLU A 23 -1.65 9.28 -2.48
C GLU A 23 -3.08 9.38 -3.06
N THR A 24 -4.12 9.06 -2.28
CA THR A 24 -5.52 9.18 -2.73
C THR A 24 -6.06 10.58 -2.64
N ASN A 25 -6.78 10.99 -3.69
CA ASN A 25 -7.58 12.22 -3.67
C ASN A 25 -8.96 12.01 -3.01
N PHE A 26 -9.71 13.09 -2.82
CA PHE A 26 -11.04 13.06 -2.20
C PHE A 26 -12.06 12.24 -3.02
N PHE A 27 -12.04 12.34 -4.35
CA PHE A 27 -12.95 11.61 -5.22
C PHE A 27 -12.68 10.11 -5.24
N ASP A 28 -11.44 9.68 -5.07
CA ASP A 28 -11.07 8.26 -4.97
C ASP A 28 -11.73 7.62 -3.74
N LYS A 29 -11.75 8.35 -2.61
CA LYS A 29 -12.45 7.90 -1.41
C LYS A 29 -13.96 7.76 -1.64
N ILE A 30 -14.58 8.72 -2.34
CA ILE A 30 -16.02 8.64 -2.69
C ILE A 30 -16.30 7.43 -3.58
N LYS A 31 -15.51 7.23 -4.65
CA LYS A 31 -15.64 6.07 -5.55
C LYS A 31 -15.52 4.75 -4.79
N LEU A 32 -14.56 4.67 -3.85
CA LEU A 32 -14.34 3.48 -3.04
C LEU A 32 -15.52 3.19 -2.10
N GLN A 33 -16.09 4.21 -1.44
CA GLN A 33 -17.28 4.06 -0.60
C GLN A 33 -18.48 3.55 -1.42
N LEU A 34 -18.69 4.08 -2.63
CA LEU A 34 -19.75 3.61 -3.52
C LEU A 34 -19.52 2.16 -3.98
N HIS A 35 -18.26 1.77 -4.26
CA HIS A 35 -17.92 0.40 -4.62
C HIS A 35 -18.22 -0.59 -3.46
N PHE A 36 -17.97 -0.21 -2.21
CA PHE A 36 -18.24 -1.05 -1.04
C PHE A 36 -19.71 -1.37 -0.80
N ILE A 37 -20.64 -0.57 -1.33
CA ILE A 37 -22.09 -0.86 -1.25
C ILE A 37 -22.41 -2.17 -1.98
N ARG A 38 -21.71 -2.45 -3.10
CA ARG A 38 -21.96 -3.62 -3.96
C ARG A 38 -20.92 -4.73 -3.85
N CYS A 39 -19.72 -4.44 -3.36
CA CYS A 39 -18.65 -5.43 -3.24
C CYS A 39 -18.19 -5.58 -1.78
N LYS A 40 -18.66 -6.64 -1.11
CA LYS A 40 -18.27 -6.97 0.26
C LYS A 40 -16.79 -7.41 0.37
N ILE A 41 -16.25 -8.02 -0.69
CA ILE A 41 -14.87 -8.51 -0.74
C ILE A 41 -13.89 -7.34 -0.68
N CYS A 42 -14.06 -6.33 -1.54
CA CYS A 42 -13.21 -5.13 -1.50
C CYS A 42 -13.34 -4.38 -0.17
N ARG A 43 -14.54 -4.36 0.45
CA ARG A 43 -14.73 -3.79 1.79
C ARG A 43 -13.91 -4.54 2.85
N LEU A 44 -13.87 -5.87 2.79
CA LEU A 44 -13.07 -6.69 3.69
C LEU A 44 -11.56 -6.50 3.44
N TYR A 45 -11.14 -6.53 2.18
CA TYR A 45 -9.76 -6.26 1.77
C TYR A 45 -9.27 -4.93 2.33
N THR A 46 -10.01 -3.84 2.11
CA THR A 46 -9.61 -2.52 2.61
C THR A 46 -9.54 -2.48 4.13
N LYS A 47 -10.46 -3.15 4.85
CA LYS A 47 -10.38 -3.26 6.31
C LYS A 47 -9.11 -3.99 6.76
N GLN A 48 -8.77 -5.11 6.12
CA GLN A 48 -7.56 -5.88 6.43
C GLN A 48 -6.28 -5.08 6.12
N ASN A 49 -6.22 -4.44 4.95
CA ASN A 49 -5.08 -3.62 4.54
C ASN A 49 -4.86 -2.44 5.52
N MET A 50 -5.93 -1.74 5.92
CA MET A 50 -5.83 -0.67 6.92
C MET A 50 -5.36 -1.18 8.29
N PHE A 51 -5.81 -2.36 8.72
CA PHE A 51 -5.35 -2.97 9.96
C PHE A 51 -3.85 -3.28 9.92
N LEU A 52 -3.38 -3.93 8.85
CA LEU A 52 -1.97 -4.25 8.64
C LEU A 52 -1.12 -2.97 8.58
N THR A 53 -1.57 -1.97 7.81
CA THR A 53 -0.90 -0.67 7.71
C THR A 53 -0.71 -0.04 9.08
N LYS A 54 -1.74 -0.06 9.93
CA LYS A 54 -1.64 0.47 11.29
C LYS A 54 -0.64 -0.33 12.13
N ALA A 55 -0.76 -1.66 12.13
CA ALA A 55 0.14 -2.53 12.89
C ALA A 55 1.61 -2.33 12.49
N TYR A 56 1.89 -2.22 11.18
CA TYR A 56 3.25 -1.97 10.68
C TYR A 56 3.75 -0.57 11.01
N LYS A 57 2.90 0.47 10.92
CA LYS A 57 3.29 1.82 11.33
C LYS A 57 3.62 1.88 12.82
N ASP A 58 2.78 1.28 13.66
CA ASP A 58 2.99 1.20 15.12
C ASP A 58 4.30 0.47 15.44
N HIS A 59 4.56 -0.66 14.77
CA HIS A 59 5.83 -1.39 14.90
C HIS A 59 7.03 -0.57 14.42
N ALA A 60 6.95 0.07 13.25
CA ALA A 60 8.01 0.93 12.72
C ALA A 60 8.33 2.10 13.68
N HIS A 61 7.31 2.70 14.30
CA HIS A 61 7.50 3.72 15.33
C HIS A 61 8.25 3.16 16.55
N SER A 62 7.92 1.94 16.98
CA SER A 62 8.64 1.29 18.09
C SER A 62 10.09 0.95 17.76
N CYS A 63 10.37 0.52 16.52
CA CYS A 63 11.72 0.23 16.02
C CYS A 63 12.52 1.48 15.64
N SER A 64 11.92 2.66 15.51
CA SER A 64 12.62 3.89 15.09
C SER A 64 13.78 4.30 16.00
N LYS A 65 13.82 3.79 17.24
CA LYS A 65 14.93 4.00 18.20
C LYS A 65 16.14 3.09 17.92
N GLN A 66 15.96 2.04 17.14
CA GLN A 66 16.99 1.05 16.81
C GLN A 66 17.32 1.18 15.32
N LYS A 67 18.50 1.71 15.00
CA LYS A 67 18.99 1.80 13.62
C LYS A 67 19.41 0.40 13.15
N GLN A 68 18.44 -0.45 12.79
CA GLN A 68 18.70 -1.70 12.09
C GLN A 68 19.05 -1.37 10.63
N CYS A 69 20.31 -0.99 10.42
CA CYS A 69 20.88 -0.85 9.09
C CYS A 69 21.51 -2.18 8.69
N MET A 70 21.46 -2.49 7.39
CA MET A 70 22.30 -3.55 6.82
C MET A 70 23.77 -3.25 7.12
N SER A 71 24.57 -4.30 7.35
CA SER A 71 26.01 -4.17 7.44
C SER A 71 26.57 -3.62 6.13
N GLU A 72 27.72 -2.93 6.16
CA GLU A 72 28.38 -2.46 4.93
C GLU A 72 28.73 -3.65 4.00
N GLU A 73 29.08 -4.80 4.58
CA GLU A 73 29.35 -6.03 3.84
C GLU A 73 28.12 -6.52 3.05
N ASP A 74 26.93 -6.48 3.66
CA ASP A 74 25.69 -6.88 2.99
C ASP A 74 25.27 -5.87 1.93
N LYS A 75 25.52 -4.56 2.15
CA LYS A 75 25.29 -3.52 1.14
C LYS A 75 26.20 -3.72 -0.08
N ASP A 76 27.48 -4.02 0.14
CA ASP A 76 28.44 -4.24 -0.94
C ASP A 76 28.12 -5.51 -1.74
N LYS A 77 27.70 -6.58 -1.06
CA LYS A 77 27.22 -7.80 -1.72
C LYS A 77 25.98 -7.52 -2.58
N LEU A 78 24.99 -6.82 -2.02
CA LEU A 78 23.78 -6.46 -2.74
C LEU A 78 24.09 -5.61 -3.97
N LYS A 79 24.98 -4.62 -3.84
CA LYS A 79 25.41 -3.76 -4.95
C LYS A 79 26.05 -4.57 -6.08
N LYS A 80 26.98 -5.47 -5.75
CA LYS A 80 27.64 -6.33 -6.73
C LYS A 80 26.66 -7.25 -7.46
N GLU A 81 25.64 -7.78 -6.78
CA GLU A 81 24.62 -8.61 -7.43
C GLU A 81 23.69 -7.81 -8.35
N LEU A 82 23.33 -6.57 -7.99
CA LEU A 82 22.55 -5.69 -8.85
C LEU A 82 23.32 -5.29 -10.12
N GLU A 83 24.62 -5.02 -9.99
CA GLU A 83 25.50 -4.72 -11.14
C GLU A 83 25.59 -5.89 -12.13
N LYS A 84 25.57 -7.14 -11.65
CA LYS A 84 25.54 -8.33 -12.52
C LYS A 84 24.22 -8.51 -13.27
N GLN A 85 23.12 -7.99 -12.74
CA GLN A 85 21.78 -8.10 -13.32
C GLN A 85 21.43 -6.94 -14.27
N THR A 86 22.25 -5.88 -14.28
CA THR A 86 22.07 -4.76 -15.20
C THR A 86 22.69 -5.18 -16.53
N ILE A 87 21.85 -5.59 -17.48
CA ILE A 87 22.22 -5.87 -18.88
C ILE A 87 22.37 -4.53 -19.62
#